data_AF-A0A6L8UZ80-F1
#
_entry.id   AF-A0A6L8UZ80-F1
#
_cell.length_a   1.000
_cell.length_b   1.000
_cell.length_c   1.000
_cell.angle_alpha   90.00
_cell.angle_beta   90.00
_cell.angle_gamma   90.00
#
_symmetry.space_group_name_H-M   'P 1'
#
loop_
_entity.id
_entity.type
_entity.pdbx_description
1 polymer ?
#
loop_
_entity_poly.entity_id
_entity_poly.type
_entity_poly.pdbx_seq_one_letter_code
_entity_poly.pdbx_strand_id
1 'polypeptide(L)'
;MRTLTLEELAILEAELLKKRKSKEVVWALWSVLHYFGAHRYYTENYLYASLMFAATVVPGIAIFLLAIYTELEAFSYFLLWFSIAILAGSLLWSWVDAFFLNRRIEEMNHEQERSVIHRIKATNEAV
;
A
#
# COMPACT_ATOMS: atom_id res chain seq x y z
N MET A 1 -27.30 -2.28 -18.51
CA MET A 1 -27.14 -1.93 -17.08
C MET A 1 -28.44 -1.25 -16.65
N ARG A 2 -29.23 -1.84 -15.75
CA ARG A 2 -30.38 -1.12 -15.16
C ARG A 2 -29.85 0.10 -14.41
N THR A 3 -30.43 1.26 -14.68
CA THR A 3 -30.15 2.53 -14.00
C THR A 3 -30.62 2.44 -12.55
N LEU A 4 -29.80 2.93 -11.62
CA LEU A 4 -30.20 3.04 -10.21
C LEU A 4 -31.34 4.06 -10.08
N THR A 5 -32.24 3.85 -9.11
CA THR A 5 -33.21 4.86 -8.71
C THR A 5 -32.50 6.03 -8.03
N LEU A 6 -33.18 7.18 -7.88
CA LEU A 6 -32.61 8.34 -7.18
C LEU A 6 -32.26 8.03 -5.71
N GLU A 7 -33.06 7.21 -5.05
CA GLU A 7 -32.80 6.77 -3.68
C GLU A 7 -31.58 5.85 -3.61
N GLU A 8 -31.49 4.86 -4.49
CA GLU A 8 -30.33 3.96 -4.59
C GLU A 8 -29.04 4.73 -4.91
N LEU A 9 -29.12 5.76 -5.76
CA LEU A 9 -27.99 6.62 -6.10
C LEU A 9 -27.52 7.43 -4.88
N ALA A 10 -28.45 7.99 -4.10
CA ALA A 10 -28.14 8.71 -2.88
C ALA A 10 -27.45 7.81 -1.84
N ILE A 11 -27.92 6.56 -1.69
CA ILE A 11 -27.29 5.56 -0.82
C ILE A 11 -25.87 5.21 -1.32
N LEU A 12 -25.71 4.98 -2.63
CA LEU A 12 -24.40 4.70 -3.24
C LEU A 12 -23.40 5.83 -2.99
N GLU A 13 -23.81 7.08 -3.22
CA GLU A 13 -22.95 8.24 -3.01
C GLU A 13 -22.55 8.38 -1.54
N ALA A 14 -23.49 8.20 -0.61
CA ALA A 14 -23.20 8.22 0.83
C ALA A 14 -22.21 7.11 1.25
N GLU A 15 -22.33 5.90 0.69
CA GLU A 15 -21.38 4.82 0.96
C GLU A 15 -20.00 5.08 0.33
N LEU A 16 -19.95 5.61 -0.90
CA LEU A 16 -18.70 5.93 -1.58
C LEU A 16 -17.94 7.07 -0.90
N LEU A 17 -18.63 8.08 -0.37
CA LEU A 17 -18.01 9.14 0.42
C LEU A 17 -17.22 8.60 1.62
N LYS A 18 -17.68 7.47 2.20
CA LYS A 18 -17.01 6.83 3.34
C LYS A 18 -15.86 5.91 2.93
N LYS A 19 -15.98 5.22 1.79
CA LYS A 19 -15.07 4.12 1.42
C LYS A 19 -13.99 4.49 0.41
N ARG A 20 -14.25 5.50 -0.42
CA ARG A 20 -13.37 5.91 -1.52
C ARG A 20 -11.99 6.28 -1.01
N LYS A 21 -10.96 5.70 -1.64
CA LYS A 21 -9.57 6.02 -1.38
C LYS A 21 -9.15 7.26 -2.17
N SER A 22 -8.42 8.15 -1.53
CA SER A 22 -7.90 9.39 -2.11
C SER A 22 -6.56 9.15 -2.80
N LYS A 23 -6.43 9.66 -4.05
CA LYS A 23 -5.17 9.67 -4.80
C LYS A 23 -4.11 10.51 -4.06
N GLU A 24 -4.51 11.66 -3.51
CA GLU A 24 -3.62 12.56 -2.80
C GLU A 24 -3.02 11.92 -1.54
N VAL A 25 -3.85 11.20 -0.78
CA VAL A 25 -3.41 10.52 0.45
C VAL A 25 -2.38 9.44 0.12
N VAL A 26 -2.60 8.63 -0.92
CA VAL A 26 -1.64 7.59 -1.29
C VAL A 26 -0.31 8.18 -1.77
N TRP A 27 -0.34 9.32 -2.48
CA TRP A 27 0.87 10.02 -2.93
C TRP A 27 1.63 10.65 -1.78
N ALA A 28 0.93 11.21 -0.79
CA ALA A 28 1.55 11.72 0.44
C ALA A 28 2.18 10.59 1.26
N LEU A 29 1.50 9.44 1.39
CA LEU A 29 2.05 8.26 2.06
C LEU A 29 3.27 7.71 1.32
N TRP A 30 3.24 7.72 0.00
CA TRP A 30 4.41 7.36 -0.79
C TRP A 30 5.54 8.36 -0.56
N SER A 31 5.35 9.66 -0.73
CA SER A 31 6.48 10.62 -0.64
C SER A 31 7.19 10.63 0.72
N VAL A 32 6.46 10.43 1.83
CA VAL A 32 7.04 10.45 3.19
C VAL A 32 7.49 9.07 3.66
N LEU A 33 6.78 8.00 3.29
CA LEU A 33 6.95 6.66 3.85
C LEU A 33 7.14 5.57 2.77
N HIS A 34 7.58 5.94 1.56
CA HIS A 34 7.78 5.00 0.45
C HIS A 34 8.68 3.82 0.86
N TYR A 35 9.75 4.10 1.61
CA TYR A 35 10.70 3.08 2.07
C TYR A 35 10.05 2.04 2.99
N PHE A 36 9.09 2.45 3.81
CA PHE A 36 8.43 1.56 4.78
C PHE A 36 7.21 0.83 4.21
N GLY A 37 6.81 1.11 2.97
CA GLY A 37 5.65 0.46 2.34
C GLY A 37 4.29 0.98 2.82
N ALA A 38 4.21 2.17 3.43
CA ALA A 38 2.95 2.70 3.98
C ALA A 38 1.86 2.91 2.91
N HIS A 39 2.26 3.33 1.70
CA HIS A 39 1.35 3.44 0.56
C HIS A 39 0.68 2.11 0.20
N ARG A 40 1.35 0.98 0.45
CA ARG A 40 0.81 -0.36 0.20
C ARG A 40 -0.20 -0.82 1.25
N TYR A 41 -0.01 -0.41 2.51
CA TYR A 41 -1.03 -0.59 3.55
C TYR A 41 -2.31 0.18 3.19
N TYR A 42 -2.18 1.39 2.64
CA TYR A 42 -3.32 2.18 2.21
C TYR A 42 -4.09 1.55 1.04
N THR A 43 -3.36 0.94 0.09
CA THR A 43 -3.93 0.16 -1.01
C THR A 43 -4.31 -1.28 -0.60
N GLU A 44 -4.38 -1.57 0.70
CA GLU A 44 -4.83 -2.85 1.27
C GLU A 44 -4.04 -4.09 0.79
N ASN A 45 -2.81 -3.88 0.31
CA ASN A 45 -1.88 -4.96 -0.03
C ASN A 45 -0.99 -5.29 1.17
N TYR A 46 -1.61 -5.85 2.21
CA TYR A 46 -1.01 -6.04 3.54
C TYR A 46 0.23 -6.93 3.53
N LEU A 47 0.24 -8.00 2.71
CA LEU A 47 1.37 -8.91 2.60
C LEU A 47 2.58 -8.16 2.05
N TYR A 48 2.40 -7.48 0.91
CA TYR A 48 3.50 -6.76 0.28
C TYR A 48 3.97 -5.58 1.13
N ALA A 49 3.05 -4.88 1.79
CA ALA A 49 3.38 -3.81 2.72
C ALA A 49 4.26 -4.32 3.88
N SER A 50 3.89 -5.47 4.47
CA SER A 50 4.66 -6.10 5.54
C SER A 50 6.05 -6.56 5.06
N LEU A 51 6.15 -7.08 3.84
CA LEU A 51 7.44 -7.46 3.25
C LEU A 51 8.35 -6.25 3.02
N MET A 52 7.82 -5.13 2.49
CA MET A 52 8.58 -3.89 2.33
C MET A 52 9.03 -3.32 3.68
N PHE A 53 8.16 -3.36 4.69
CA PHE A 53 8.49 -2.91 6.03
C PHE A 53 9.63 -3.75 6.63
N ALA A 54 9.53 -5.08 6.55
CA ALA A 54 10.57 -5.98 7.05
C ALA A 54 11.91 -5.82 6.28
N ALA A 55 11.85 -5.70 4.96
CA ALA A 55 13.01 -5.47 4.09
C ALA A 55 13.71 -4.12 4.37
N THR A 56 13.06 -3.21 5.08
CA THR A 56 13.64 -1.93 5.47
C THR A 56 14.12 -1.94 6.92
N VAL A 57 13.28 -2.40 7.84
CA VAL A 57 13.58 -2.37 9.27
C VAL A 57 14.65 -3.39 9.65
N VAL A 58 14.57 -4.62 9.14
CA VAL A 58 15.53 -5.69 9.53
C VAL A 58 16.95 -5.33 9.09
N PRO A 59 17.22 -4.94 7.82
CA PRO A 59 18.56 -4.50 7.43
C PRO A 59 19.00 -3.23 8.14
N GLY A 60 18.10 -2.27 8.40
CA GLY A 60 18.42 -1.06 9.15
C GLY A 60 18.89 -1.35 10.57
N ILE A 61 18.20 -2.26 11.28
CA ILE A 61 18.62 -2.73 12.61
C ILE A 61 19.96 -3.47 12.50
N ALA A 62 20.14 -4.35 11.51
CA ALA A 62 21.38 -5.08 11.33
C ALA A 62 22.58 -4.13 11.12
N ILE A 63 22.44 -3.12 10.26
CA ILE A 63 23.47 -2.09 10.03
C ILE A 63 23.77 -1.33 11.31
N PHE A 64 22.75 -0.92 12.06
CA PHE A 64 22.93 -0.21 13.32
C PHE A 64 23.69 -1.04 14.36
N LEU A 65 23.36 -2.33 14.50
CA LEU A 65 24.06 -3.24 15.40
C LEU A 65 25.49 -3.49 14.97
N LEU A 66 25.73 -3.71 13.67
CA LEU A 66 27.09 -3.88 13.12
C LEU A 66 27.95 -2.63 13.35
N ALA A 67 27.37 -1.43 13.24
CA ALA A 67 28.08 -0.17 13.46
C ALA A 67 28.51 0.05 14.92
N ILE A 68 27.79 -0.53 15.89
CA ILE A 68 28.03 -0.30 17.32
C ILE A 68 28.91 -1.40 17.94
N TYR A 69 28.69 -2.66 17.55
CA TYR A 69 29.19 -3.81 18.31
C TYR A 69 30.29 -4.61 17.63
N THR A 70 30.62 -4.33 16.36
CA THR A 70 31.57 -5.15 15.61
C THR A 70 32.71 -4.35 15.02
N GLU A 71 33.94 -4.85 15.23
CA GLU A 71 35.08 -4.54 14.37
C GLU A 71 34.78 -5.10 12.96
N LEU A 72 35.20 -4.37 11.93
CA LEU A 72 34.86 -4.67 10.54
C LEU A 72 35.72 -5.82 10.00
N GLU A 73 35.39 -7.05 10.40
CA GLU A 73 35.93 -8.29 9.82
C GLU A 73 35.20 -8.69 8.52
N ALA A 74 35.74 -9.68 7.79
CA ALA A 74 35.24 -10.09 6.48
C ALA A 74 33.74 -10.48 6.48
N PHE A 75 33.28 -11.21 7.50
CA PHE A 75 31.87 -11.59 7.62
C PHE A 75 30.96 -10.38 7.91
N SER A 76 31.39 -9.48 8.80
CA SER A 76 30.66 -8.24 9.11
C SER A 76 30.54 -7.33 7.89
N TYR A 77 31.61 -7.21 7.08
CA TYR A 77 31.56 -6.49 5.81
C TYR A 77 30.58 -7.10 4.82
N PHE A 78 30.57 -8.43 4.69
CA PHE A 78 29.61 -9.13 3.84
C PHE A 78 28.16 -8.81 4.29
N LEU A 79 27.85 -8.94 5.59
CA LEU A 79 26.52 -8.64 6.12
C LEU A 79 26.12 -7.18 5.96
N LEU A 80 27.07 -6.24 6.09
CA LEU A 80 26.85 -4.82 5.84
C LEU A 80 26.42 -4.58 4.40
N TRP A 81 27.22 -5.05 3.43
CA TRP A 81 26.92 -4.88 2.02
C TRP A 81 25.65 -5.60 1.58
N PHE A 82 25.38 -6.79 2.14
CA PHE A 82 24.13 -7.50 1.93
C PHE A 82 22.92 -6.69 2.44
N SER A 83 23.02 -6.12 3.63
CA SER A 83 21.96 -5.27 4.21
C SER A 83 21.73 -4.01 3.38
N ILE A 84 22.81 -3.35 2.94
CA ILE A 84 22.74 -2.19 2.04
C ILE A 84 22.08 -2.55 0.71
N ALA A 85 22.40 -3.71 0.13
CA ALA A 85 21.81 -4.17 -1.12
C ALA A 85 20.30 -4.40 -0.98
N ILE A 86 19.83 -4.97 0.14
CA ILE A 86 18.39 -5.13 0.40
C ILE A 86 17.70 -3.77 0.53
N LEU A 87 18.29 -2.83 1.30
CA LEU A 87 17.74 -1.48 1.44
C LEU A 87 17.64 -0.77 0.08
N ALA A 88 18.72 -0.79 -0.70
CA ALA A 88 18.73 -0.21 -2.04
C ALA A 88 17.68 -0.86 -2.95
N GLY A 89 17.51 -2.19 -2.89
CA GLY A 89 16.47 -2.90 -3.61
C GLY A 89 15.06 -2.45 -3.20
N SER A 90 14.79 -2.32 -1.90
CA SER A 90 13.51 -1.81 -1.35
C SER A 90 13.22 -0.38 -1.82
N LEU A 91 14.24 0.49 -1.80
CA LEU A 91 14.15 1.86 -2.30
C LEU A 91 13.76 1.88 -3.78
N LEU A 92 14.53 1.20 -4.62
CA LEU A 92 14.31 1.16 -6.07
C LEU A 92 12.93 0.59 -6.38
N TRP A 93 12.52 -0.49 -5.70
CA TRP A 93 11.21 -1.07 -5.89
C TRP A 93 10.08 -0.09 -5.54
N SER A 94 10.23 0.67 -4.46
CA SER A 94 9.20 1.65 -4.10
C SER A 94 9.06 2.77 -5.12
N TRP A 95 10.12 3.10 -5.88
CA TRP A 95 10.03 4.04 -7.00
C TRP A 95 9.31 3.43 -8.20
N VAL A 96 9.54 2.14 -8.49
CA VAL A 96 8.77 1.41 -9.50
C VAL A 96 7.27 1.44 -9.17
N ASP A 97 6.92 1.35 -7.89
CA ASP A 97 5.53 1.41 -7.43
C ASP A 97 4.81 2.73 -7.78
N ALA A 98 5.53 3.85 -7.85
CA ALA A 98 4.95 5.16 -8.14
C ALA A 98 4.21 5.17 -9.50
N PHE A 99 4.74 4.43 -10.49
CA PHE A 99 4.11 4.30 -11.81
C PHE A 99 2.77 3.59 -11.78
N PHE A 100 2.53 2.71 -10.81
CA PHE A 100 1.31 1.91 -10.70
C PHE A 100 0.32 2.42 -9.65
N LEU A 101 0.72 3.41 -8.85
CA LEU A 101 -0.03 3.90 -7.69
C LEU A 101 -1.43 4.40 -8.06
N ASN A 102 -1.50 5.25 -9.09
CA ASN A 102 -2.76 5.84 -9.57
C ASN A 102 -3.74 4.77 -10.05
N ARG A 103 -3.24 3.83 -10.85
CA ARG A 103 -4.04 2.73 -11.40
C ARG A 103 -4.64 1.87 -10.29
N ARG A 104 -3.85 1.50 -9.27
CA ARG A 104 -4.34 0.66 -8.16
C ARG A 104 -5.47 1.33 -7.38
N ILE A 105 -5.33 2.62 -7.06
CA ILE A 105 -6.39 3.36 -6.34
C ILE A 105 -7.68 3.43 -7.14
N GLU A 106 -7.57 3.63 -8.46
CA GLU A 106 -8.71 3.68 -9.34
C GLU A 106 -9.42 2.33 -9.44
N GLU A 107 -8.66 1.24 -9.62
CA GLU A 107 -9.17 -0.13 -9.59
C GLU A 107 -9.90 -0.44 -8.27
N MET A 108 -9.30 -0.10 -7.13
CA MET A 108 -9.92 -0.29 -5.81
C MET A 108 -11.22 0.51 -5.65
N ASN A 109 -11.24 1.77 -6.08
CA ASN A 109 -12.45 2.60 -6.01
C ASN A 109 -13.57 2.05 -6.89
N HIS A 110 -13.25 1.55 -8.09
CA HIS A 110 -14.23 0.89 -8.97
C HIS A 110 -14.71 -0.45 -8.43
N GLU A 111 -13.86 -1.22 -7.76
CA GLU A 111 -14.26 -2.45 -7.07
C GLU A 111 -15.20 -2.14 -5.90
N GLN A 112 -14.89 -1.12 -5.09
CA GLN A 112 -15.76 -0.66 -4.02
C GLN A 112 -17.11 -0.22 -4.58
N GLU A 113 -17.15 0.61 -5.60
CA GLU A 113 -18.39 1.04 -6.27
C GLU A 113 -19.23 -0.14 -6.75
N ARG A 114 -18.62 -1.10 -7.46
CA ARG A 114 -19.31 -2.33 -7.90
C ARG A 114 -19.87 -3.14 -6.73
N SER A 115 -19.11 -3.27 -5.63
CA SER A 115 -19.54 -4.00 -4.45
C SER A 115 -20.74 -3.35 -3.75
N VAL A 116 -20.78 -2.01 -3.69
CA VAL A 116 -21.89 -1.27 -3.10
C VAL A 116 -23.14 -1.39 -3.96
N ILE A 117 -23.01 -1.23 -5.28
CA ILE A 117 -24.12 -1.42 -6.22
C ILE A 117 -24.71 -2.82 -6.10
N HIS A 118 -23.86 -3.84 -6.01
CA HIS A 118 -24.32 -5.22 -5.84
C HIS A 118 -25.10 -5.40 -4.53
N ARG A 119 -24.62 -4.80 -3.42
CA ARG A 119 -25.31 -4.84 -2.13
C ARG A 119 -26.67 -4.14 -2.14
N ILE A 120 -26.76 -2.96 -2.76
CA ILE A 120 -28.02 -2.22 -2.87
C ILE A 120 -29.06 -3.04 -3.63
N LYS A 121 -28.68 -3.61 -4.78
CA LYS A 121 -29.58 -4.45 -5.60
C LYS A 121 -30.04 -5.69 -4.86
N ALA A 122 -29.13 -6.42 -4.21
CA ALA A 122 -29.47 -7.60 -3.44
C ALA A 122 -30.42 -7.31 -2.27
N THR A 123 -30.31 -6.11 -1.66
CA THR A 123 -31.22 -5.68 -0.59
C THR A 123 -32.61 -5.38 -1.13
N ASN A 124 -32.71 -4.72 -2.30
CA ASN A 124 -33.99 -4.40 -2.93
C ASN A 124 -34.71 -5.62 -3.52
N GLU A 125 -33.99 -6.67 -3.89
CA GLU A 125 -34.59 -7.94 -4.32
C GLU A 125 -35.12 -8.79 -3.15
N ALA A 126 -34.67 -8.51 -1.92
CA ALA A 126 -35.07 -9.26 -0.72
C ALA A 126 -36.27 -8.65 0.03
N VAL A 127 -36.67 -7.44 -0.34
CA VAL A 127 -37.84 -6.69 0.20
C VAL A 127 -39.01 -6.83 -0.75
#